data_AF-A0A1V6C175-F1
#
_entry.id   AF-A0A1V6C175-F1
#
_cell.length_a   1.000
_cell.length_b   1.000
_cell.length_c   1.000
_cell.angle_alpha   90.00
_cell.angle_beta   90.00
_cell.angle_gamma   90.00
#
_symmetry.space_group_name_H-M   'P 1'
#
loop_
_entity.id
_entity.type
_entity.pdbx_description
1 polymer ?
#
loop_
_entity_poly.entity_id
_entity_poly.type
_entity_poly.pdbx_seq_one_letter_code
_entity_poly.pdbx_strand_id
1 'polypeptide(L)'
;MYNIEKSIDSLEKPSVPEHYKTLADRLEKVIGKVAREMMSRPVPEWARWNDITELFERVSNHFIKNIQVLSGATNQLSEQVLNKENVDNNIIWNSVQSISDPLYNLVSLYHFIWSRPFPSGMEQGQPLLAAMVERVIKDYMDMLDDVILMTKDPEKAVKKHGSLTVRMHMDFRIDDEARRFNDWLNSCVVEIQFKKRKSIRNILLTAFAGFLMHDWFWDDK
;
A
#
# COMPACT_ATOMS: atom_id res chain seq x y z
N MET A 1 47.98 -17.50 -4.19
CA MET A 1 46.74 -16.72 -3.95
C MET A 1 46.29 -16.17 -5.29
N TYR A 2 45.35 -16.88 -5.93
CA TYR A 2 44.92 -16.64 -7.31
C TYR A 2 43.68 -15.74 -7.32
N ASN A 3 43.77 -14.63 -8.06
CA ASN A 3 42.70 -13.87 -8.73
C ASN A 3 41.24 -14.20 -8.37
N ILE A 4 40.72 -13.65 -7.26
CA ILE A 4 39.26 -13.54 -7.04
C ILE A 4 38.75 -12.12 -7.38
N GLU A 5 39.61 -11.10 -7.28
CA GLU A 5 39.19 -9.71 -7.54
C GLU A 5 39.02 -9.37 -9.02
N LYS A 6 39.59 -10.16 -9.94
CA LYS A 6 39.46 -9.95 -11.39
C LYS A 6 38.20 -10.55 -12.02
N SER A 7 37.43 -11.38 -11.29
CA SER A 7 36.28 -12.08 -11.87
C SER A 7 34.95 -11.31 -11.76
N ILE A 8 34.93 -10.19 -11.03
CA ILE A 8 33.70 -9.39 -10.82
C ILE A 8 33.58 -8.29 -11.88
N ASP A 9 34.71 -7.71 -12.32
CA ASP A 9 34.74 -6.66 -13.35
C ASP A 9 34.49 -7.16 -14.79
N SER A 10 34.43 -8.48 -14.99
CA SER A 10 34.19 -9.11 -16.30
C SER A 10 32.76 -9.59 -16.52
N LEU A 11 31.84 -9.33 -15.59
CA LEU A 11 30.42 -9.60 -15.82
C LEU A 11 29.88 -8.51 -16.74
N GLU A 12 29.51 -8.88 -17.97
CA GLU A 12 28.73 -8.02 -18.85
C GLU A 12 27.60 -7.37 -18.04
N LYS A 13 27.49 -6.03 -18.12
CA LYS A 13 26.41 -5.32 -17.45
C LYS A 13 25.09 -6.01 -17.79
N PRO A 14 24.29 -6.42 -16.80
CA PRO A 14 23.00 -7.04 -17.06
C PRO A 14 22.20 -6.17 -18.03
N SER A 15 21.92 -6.71 -19.22
CA SER A 15 21.14 -5.97 -20.22
C SER A 15 19.68 -6.00 -19.80
N VAL A 16 19.18 -4.86 -19.31
CA VAL A 16 17.79 -4.70 -18.91
C VAL A 16 16.91 -4.53 -20.15
N PRO A 17 15.86 -5.36 -20.34
CA PRO A 17 14.92 -5.24 -21.45
C PRO A 17 14.29 -3.83 -21.54
N GLU A 18 14.06 -3.35 -22.77
CA GLU A 18 13.58 -1.99 -22.99
C GLU A 18 12.17 -1.75 -22.41
N HIS A 19 11.32 -2.77 -22.41
CA HIS A 19 9.99 -2.70 -21.82
C HIS A 19 10.03 -2.51 -20.29
N TYR A 20 11.06 -3.01 -19.59
CA TYR A 20 11.24 -2.72 -18.16
C TYR A 20 11.61 -1.27 -17.91
N LYS A 21 12.45 -0.65 -18.76
CA LYS A 21 12.76 0.79 -18.64
C LYS A 21 11.49 1.63 -18.80
N THR A 22 10.68 1.28 -19.80
CA THR A 22 9.37 1.92 -20.03
C THR A 22 8.44 1.74 -18.82
N LEU A 23 8.41 0.55 -18.21
CA LEU A 23 7.66 0.30 -16.99
C LEU A 23 8.16 1.18 -15.84
N ALA A 24 9.48 1.19 -15.59
CA ALA A 24 10.08 1.94 -14.49
C ALA A 24 9.81 3.44 -14.59
N ASP A 25 9.94 4.04 -15.77
CA ASP A 25 9.64 5.47 -15.99
C ASP A 25 8.16 5.81 -15.75
N ARG A 26 7.26 4.87 -16.01
CA ARG A 26 5.83 5.04 -15.75
C ARG A 26 5.50 4.88 -14.27
N LEU A 27 6.07 3.87 -13.60
CA LEU A 27 5.91 3.67 -12.16
C LEU A 27 6.49 4.85 -11.36
N GLU A 28 7.63 5.39 -11.75
CA GLU A 28 8.25 6.56 -11.12
C GLU A 28 7.33 7.80 -11.17
N LYS A 29 6.60 8.00 -12.26
CA LYS A 29 5.58 9.07 -12.37
C LYS A 29 4.42 8.84 -11.41
N VAL A 30 3.98 7.59 -11.23
CA VAL A 30 2.92 7.22 -10.29
C VAL A 30 3.39 7.48 -8.85
N ILE A 31 4.54 6.95 -8.46
CA ILE A 31 5.14 7.14 -7.13
C ILE A 31 5.33 8.63 -6.84
N GLY A 32 5.91 9.38 -7.78
CA GLY A 32 6.11 10.81 -7.63
C GLY A 32 4.80 11.58 -7.45
N LYS A 33 3.72 11.18 -8.12
CA LYS A 33 2.39 11.78 -7.93
C LYS A 33 1.82 11.43 -6.55
N VAL A 34 1.82 10.15 -6.17
CA VAL A 34 1.31 9.69 -4.87
C VAL A 34 2.06 10.36 -3.72
N ALA A 35 3.39 10.39 -3.78
CA ALA A 35 4.22 11.06 -2.78
C ALA A 35 3.84 12.54 -2.62
N ARG A 36 3.60 13.26 -3.73
CA ARG A 36 3.15 14.66 -3.68
C ARG A 36 1.80 14.82 -3.00
N GLU A 37 0.82 14.00 -3.35
CA GLU A 37 -0.52 14.05 -2.75
C GLU A 37 -0.49 13.71 -1.25
N MET A 38 0.43 12.85 -0.82
CA MET A 38 0.60 12.45 0.57
C MET A 38 1.39 13.45 1.43
N MET A 39 2.10 14.42 0.83
CA MET A 39 2.90 15.41 1.57
C MET A 39 2.05 16.41 2.37
N SER A 40 0.83 16.70 1.92
CA SER A 40 -0.05 17.67 2.56
C SER A 40 -1.34 17.01 3.02
N ARG A 41 -1.67 17.20 4.30
CA ARG A 41 -3.00 16.87 4.82
C ARG A 41 -3.98 17.95 4.35
N PRO A 42 -5.16 17.59 3.84
CA PRO A 42 -6.18 18.58 3.53
C PRO A 42 -6.58 19.31 4.81
N VAL A 43 -6.81 20.63 4.68
CA VAL A 43 -7.42 21.41 5.76
C VAL A 43 -8.88 20.95 5.86
N PRO A 44 -9.41 20.60 7.04
CA PRO A 44 -10.79 20.16 7.15
C PRO A 44 -11.76 21.26 6.69
N GLU A 45 -12.53 20.97 5.65
CA GLU A 45 -13.47 21.92 5.03
C GLU A 45 -14.90 21.77 5.58
N TRP A 46 -15.16 20.66 6.27
CA TRP A 46 -16.50 20.26 6.70
C TRP A 46 -16.61 20.17 8.22
N ALA A 47 -17.87 20.23 8.69
CA ALA A 47 -18.18 20.02 10.10
C ALA A 47 -17.72 18.63 10.58
N ARG A 48 -17.50 18.51 11.89
CA ARG A 48 -17.14 17.25 12.54
C ARG A 48 -18.17 16.17 12.22
N TRP A 49 -17.73 14.92 12.18
CA TRP A 49 -18.65 13.79 12.14
C TRP A 49 -19.54 13.78 13.38
N ASN A 50 -20.80 13.40 13.20
CA ASN A 50 -21.73 13.17 14.31
C ASN A 50 -21.48 11.82 15.00
N ASP A 51 -21.10 10.82 14.21
CA ASP A 51 -20.77 9.47 14.63
C ASP A 51 -19.68 8.88 13.73
N ILE A 52 -18.86 7.99 14.28
CA ILE A 52 -17.76 7.31 13.59
C ILE A 52 -18.23 6.06 12.82
N THR A 53 -19.43 5.53 13.08
CA THR A 53 -19.93 4.29 12.43
C THR A 53 -20.02 4.43 10.91
N GLU A 54 -20.64 5.50 10.41
CA GLU A 54 -20.78 5.76 8.97
C GLU A 54 -19.40 5.93 8.29
N LEU A 55 -18.48 6.63 8.98
CA LEU A 55 -17.11 6.80 8.52
C LEU A 55 -16.44 5.43 8.37
N PHE A 56 -16.54 4.58 9.38
CA PHE A 56 -15.86 3.28 9.36
C PHE A 56 -16.42 2.33 8.31
N GLU A 57 -17.74 2.25 8.14
CA GLU A 57 -18.32 1.40 7.09
C GLU A 57 -17.85 1.82 5.70
N ARG A 58 -17.73 3.13 5.45
CA ARG A 58 -17.20 3.66 4.19
C ARG A 58 -15.72 3.36 4.03
N VAL A 59 -14.94 3.58 5.09
CA VAL A 59 -13.49 3.41 5.06
C VAL A 59 -13.12 1.93 4.91
N SER A 60 -13.70 1.02 5.70
CA SER A 60 -13.35 -0.40 5.68
C SER A 60 -13.61 -1.04 4.32
N ASN A 61 -14.79 -0.80 3.75
CA ASN A 61 -15.17 -1.38 2.46
C ASN A 61 -14.29 -0.83 1.32
N HIS A 62 -13.99 0.47 1.34
CA HIS A 62 -13.16 1.08 0.31
C HIS A 62 -11.69 0.66 0.46
N PHE A 63 -11.19 0.55 1.68
CA PHE A 63 -9.82 0.17 1.97
C PHE A 63 -9.53 -1.28 1.54
N ILE A 64 -10.33 -2.24 2.00
CA ILE A 64 -10.17 -3.66 1.68
C ILE A 64 -10.24 -3.89 0.17
N LYS A 65 -11.23 -3.28 -0.49
CA LYS A 65 -11.40 -3.43 -1.94
C LYS A 65 -10.17 -2.96 -2.70
N ASN A 66 -9.63 -1.78 -2.40
CA ASN A 66 -8.47 -1.27 -3.14
C ASN A 66 -7.21 -2.08 -2.89
N ILE A 67 -7.03 -2.63 -1.68
CA ILE A 67 -5.93 -3.54 -1.38
C ILE A 67 -6.03 -4.84 -2.19
N GLN A 68 -7.22 -5.45 -2.28
CA GLN A 68 -7.46 -6.64 -3.11
C GLN A 68 -7.19 -6.35 -4.59
N VAL A 69 -7.60 -5.18 -5.07
CA VAL A 69 -7.32 -4.75 -6.46
C VAL A 69 -5.82 -4.56 -6.69
N LEU A 70 -5.09 -3.95 -5.74
CA LEU A 70 -3.62 -3.85 -5.82
C LEU A 70 -2.96 -5.23 -5.86
N SER A 71 -3.46 -6.20 -5.11
CA SER A 71 -3.00 -7.59 -5.17
C SER A 71 -3.15 -8.18 -6.57
N GLY A 72 -4.36 -8.10 -7.11
CA GLY A 72 -4.63 -8.57 -8.46
C GLY A 72 -3.79 -7.86 -9.52
N ALA A 73 -3.62 -6.54 -9.40
CA ALA A 73 -2.82 -5.75 -10.31
C ALA A 73 -1.33 -6.10 -10.25
N THR A 74 -0.81 -6.43 -9.08
CA THR A 74 0.60 -6.85 -8.88
C THR A 74 0.85 -8.23 -9.51
N ASN A 75 -0.08 -9.16 -9.34
CA ASN A 75 -0.02 -10.47 -9.99
C ASN A 75 -0.09 -10.32 -11.51
N GLN A 76 -1.01 -9.49 -12.03
CA GLN A 76 -1.12 -9.21 -13.45
C GLN A 76 0.14 -8.53 -14.01
N LEU A 77 0.76 -7.60 -13.28
CA LEU A 77 2.03 -7.00 -13.68
C LEU A 77 3.12 -8.07 -13.82
N SER A 78 3.19 -9.00 -12.86
CA SER A 78 4.13 -10.12 -12.90
C SER A 78 3.91 -10.98 -14.15
N GLU A 79 2.67 -11.41 -14.37
CA GLU A 79 2.31 -12.34 -15.46
C GLU A 79 2.42 -11.72 -16.85
N GLN A 80 1.98 -10.47 -17.01
CA GLN A 80 1.83 -9.82 -18.32
C GLN A 80 3.05 -9.00 -18.72
N VAL A 81 3.86 -8.54 -17.76
CA VAL A 81 5.01 -7.69 -18.03
C VAL A 81 6.32 -8.34 -17.58
N LEU A 82 6.45 -8.63 -16.29
CA LEU A 82 7.76 -9.04 -15.74
C LEU A 82 8.19 -10.43 -16.21
N ASN A 83 7.26 -11.37 -16.41
CA ASN A 83 7.59 -12.74 -16.84
C ASN A 83 7.61 -12.92 -18.37
N LYS A 84 7.62 -11.83 -19.15
CA LYS A 84 7.61 -11.86 -20.62
C LYS A 84 8.93 -11.36 -21.19
N GLU A 85 9.36 -11.96 -22.29
CA GLU A 85 10.60 -11.54 -22.97
C GLU A 85 10.45 -10.19 -23.69
N ASN A 86 9.27 -9.94 -24.26
CA ASN A 86 8.93 -8.70 -24.93
C ASN A 86 7.46 -8.35 -24.70
N VAL A 87 7.17 -7.06 -24.54
CA VAL A 87 5.87 -6.56 -24.13
C VAL A 87 5.57 -5.25 -24.85
N ASP A 88 4.40 -5.18 -25.46
CA ASP A 88 3.94 -3.94 -26.10
C ASP A 88 3.67 -2.84 -25.08
N ASN A 89 3.97 -1.60 -25.46
CA ASN A 89 3.79 -0.43 -24.60
C ASN A 89 2.34 -0.27 -24.09
N ASN A 90 1.35 -0.74 -24.84
CA ASN A 90 -0.06 -0.73 -24.40
C ASN A 90 -0.32 -1.66 -23.22
N ILE A 91 0.32 -2.82 -23.18
CA ILE A 91 0.20 -3.76 -22.05
C ILE A 91 0.84 -3.13 -20.82
N ILE A 92 2.05 -2.56 -20.96
CA ILE A 92 2.74 -1.84 -19.88
C ILE A 92 1.86 -0.70 -19.35
N TRP A 93 1.26 0.10 -20.24
CA TRP A 93 0.34 1.16 -19.85
C TRP A 93 -0.84 0.64 -19.03
N ASN A 94 -1.52 -0.40 -19.51
CA ASN A 94 -2.66 -0.98 -18.82
C ASN A 94 -2.28 -1.55 -17.45
N SER A 95 -1.15 -2.25 -17.34
CA SER A 95 -0.66 -2.78 -16.06
C SER A 95 -0.35 -1.64 -15.06
N VAL A 96 0.26 -0.55 -15.53
CA VAL A 96 0.50 0.63 -14.68
C VAL A 96 -0.80 1.29 -14.25
N GLN A 97 -1.81 1.38 -15.12
CA GLN A 97 -3.13 1.92 -14.77
C GLN A 97 -3.85 1.06 -13.72
N SER A 98 -3.84 -0.26 -13.88
CA SER A 98 -4.41 -1.21 -12.90
C SER A 98 -3.79 -1.07 -11.51
N ILE A 99 -2.54 -0.60 -11.43
CA ILE A 99 -1.85 -0.27 -10.18
C ILE A 99 -2.20 1.15 -9.70
N SER A 100 -2.14 2.14 -10.59
CA SER A 100 -2.26 3.54 -10.21
C SER A 100 -3.66 3.89 -9.72
N ASP A 101 -4.71 3.32 -10.31
CA ASP A 101 -6.10 3.62 -9.96
C ASP A 101 -6.43 3.26 -8.51
N PRO A 102 -6.22 2.02 -8.02
CA PRO A 102 -6.47 1.71 -6.62
C PRO A 102 -5.54 2.46 -5.67
N LEU A 103 -4.30 2.79 -6.09
CA LEU A 103 -3.39 3.59 -5.27
C LEU A 103 -3.90 5.04 -5.10
N TYR A 104 -4.41 5.67 -6.17
CA TYR A 104 -5.05 6.98 -6.11
C TYR A 104 -6.35 6.96 -5.30
N ASN A 105 -7.10 5.86 -5.34
CA ASN A 105 -8.28 5.68 -4.48
C ASN A 105 -7.89 5.61 -3.00
N LEU A 106 -6.78 4.94 -2.65
CA LEU A 106 -6.27 4.92 -1.28
C LEU A 106 -5.81 6.32 -0.83
N VAL A 107 -5.16 7.10 -1.70
CA VAL A 107 -4.82 8.50 -1.43
C VAL A 107 -6.10 9.32 -1.19
N SER A 108 -7.10 9.15 -2.04
CA SER A 108 -8.40 9.82 -1.88
C SER A 108 -9.08 9.44 -0.57
N LEU A 109 -8.94 8.18 -0.15
CA LEU A 109 -9.44 7.70 1.14
C LEU A 109 -8.68 8.33 2.32
N TYR A 110 -7.36 8.45 2.23
CA TYR A 110 -6.55 9.17 3.21
C TYR A 110 -7.00 10.62 3.35
N HIS A 111 -7.18 11.33 2.23
CA HIS A 111 -7.70 12.69 2.24
C HIS A 111 -9.14 12.76 2.78
N PHE A 112 -9.99 11.80 2.44
CA PHE A 112 -11.36 11.70 2.97
C PHE A 112 -11.36 11.58 4.50
N ILE A 113 -10.47 10.78 5.09
CA ILE A 113 -10.34 10.68 6.55
C ILE A 113 -9.99 12.03 7.17
N TRP A 114 -9.15 12.83 6.52
CA TRP A 114 -8.72 14.15 7.01
C TRP A 114 -9.69 15.29 6.71
N SER A 115 -10.57 15.12 5.72
CA SER A 115 -11.49 16.15 5.25
C SER A 115 -12.52 16.63 6.28
N ARG A 116 -12.83 15.79 7.28
CA ARG A 116 -13.73 16.09 8.40
C ARG A 116 -13.06 15.70 9.71
N PRO A 117 -13.12 16.54 10.75
CA PRO A 117 -12.62 16.12 12.05
C PRO A 117 -13.52 15.03 12.65
N PHE A 118 -12.93 14.15 13.46
CA PHE A 118 -13.68 13.16 14.23
C PHE A 118 -14.58 13.84 15.28
N PRO A 119 -15.59 13.11 15.82
CA PRO A 119 -16.44 13.64 16.89
C PRO A 119 -15.61 14.03 18.13
N SER A 120 -16.16 14.95 18.93
CA SER A 120 -15.50 15.38 20.17
C SER A 120 -15.35 14.21 21.16
N GLY A 121 -14.17 14.07 21.75
CA GLY A 121 -13.79 12.94 22.61
C GLY A 121 -13.26 11.72 21.82
N MET A 122 -13.18 11.80 20.50
CA MET A 122 -12.69 10.73 19.62
C MET A 122 -11.59 11.20 18.66
N GLU A 123 -11.06 12.41 18.85
CA GLU A 123 -10.09 13.05 17.95
C GLU A 123 -8.82 12.21 17.77
N GLN A 124 -8.41 11.46 18.80
CA GLN A 124 -7.23 10.60 18.76
C GLN A 124 -7.34 9.43 17.76
N GLY A 125 -8.56 9.04 17.38
CA GLY A 125 -8.78 7.95 16.42
C GLY A 125 -8.47 8.33 14.97
N GLN A 126 -8.63 9.61 14.62
CA GLN A 126 -8.41 10.09 13.26
C GLN A 126 -6.98 9.84 12.74
N PRO A 127 -5.91 10.24 13.47
CA PRO A 127 -4.55 9.94 13.03
C PRO A 127 -4.25 8.44 12.99
N LEU A 128 -4.87 7.63 13.88
CA LEU A 128 -4.68 6.18 13.89
C LEU A 128 -5.33 5.50 12.68
N LEU A 129 -6.55 5.91 12.31
CA LEU A 129 -7.21 5.43 11.10
C LEU A 129 -6.45 5.85 9.83
N ALA A 130 -5.99 7.09 9.78
CA ALA A 130 -5.21 7.60 8.65
C ALA A 130 -3.86 6.87 8.50
N ALA A 131 -3.20 6.54 9.63
CA ALA A 131 -1.90 5.85 9.64
C ALA A 131 -1.98 4.46 9.01
N MET A 132 -3.09 3.73 9.17
CA MET A 132 -3.30 2.44 8.51
C MET A 132 -3.30 2.57 6.99
N VAL A 133 -4.03 3.56 6.46
CA VAL A 133 -4.07 3.82 5.00
C VAL A 133 -2.71 4.28 4.50
N GLU A 134 -2.08 5.20 5.22
CA GLU A 134 -0.76 5.73 4.90
C GLU A 134 0.32 4.63 4.87
N ARG A 135 0.27 3.68 5.82
CA ARG A 135 1.20 2.55 5.87
C ARG A 135 1.09 1.68 4.62
N VAL A 136 -0.13 1.32 4.22
CA VAL A 136 -0.36 0.50 3.01
C VAL A 136 0.15 1.19 1.77
N ILE A 137 -0.12 2.50 1.62
CA ILE A 137 0.39 3.29 0.48
C ILE A 137 1.93 3.28 0.46
N LYS A 138 2.56 3.49 1.62
CA LYS A 138 4.03 3.51 1.76
C LYS A 138 4.65 2.16 1.44
N ASP A 139 4.16 1.08 2.04
CA ASP A 139 4.70 -0.26 1.80
C ASP A 139 4.56 -0.66 0.31
N TYR A 140 3.44 -0.29 -0.32
CA TYR A 140 3.25 -0.53 -1.75
C TYR A 140 4.19 0.32 -2.63
N MET A 141 4.38 1.60 -2.29
CA MET A 141 5.33 2.47 -2.99
C MET A 141 6.77 1.95 -2.86
N ASP A 142 7.19 1.51 -1.67
CA ASP A 142 8.51 0.93 -1.42
C ASP A 142 8.74 -0.29 -2.33
N MET A 143 7.72 -1.15 -2.50
CA MET A 143 7.78 -2.28 -3.43
C MET A 143 7.95 -1.83 -4.89
N LEU A 144 7.21 -0.81 -5.33
CA LEU A 144 7.36 -0.28 -6.70
C LEU A 144 8.74 0.38 -6.92
N ASP A 145 9.26 1.07 -5.90
CA ASP A 145 10.61 1.64 -5.93
C ASP A 145 11.67 0.55 -6.07
N ASP A 146 11.49 -0.62 -5.46
CA ASP A 146 12.39 -1.76 -5.64
C ASP A 146 12.38 -2.30 -7.08
N VAL A 147 11.20 -2.34 -7.74
CA VAL A 147 11.09 -2.70 -9.17
C VAL A 147 11.82 -1.66 -10.05
N ILE A 148 11.66 -0.38 -9.75
CA ILE A 148 12.37 0.71 -10.46
C ILE A 148 13.87 0.60 -10.25
N LEU A 149 14.31 0.36 -9.01
CA LEU A 149 15.71 0.24 -8.63
C LEU A 149 16.39 -0.89 -9.41
N MET A 150 15.76 -2.06 -9.50
CA MET A 150 16.28 -3.19 -10.27
C MET A 150 16.45 -2.90 -11.76
N THR A 151 15.61 -2.01 -12.30
CA THR A 151 15.66 -1.62 -13.71
C THR A 151 16.72 -0.56 -13.97
N LYS A 152 16.80 0.47 -13.12
CA LYS A 152 17.64 1.65 -13.34
C LYS A 152 19.04 1.54 -12.75
N ASP A 153 19.21 0.82 -11.64
CA ASP A 153 20.50 0.61 -10.97
C ASP A 153 20.61 -0.85 -10.44
N PRO A 154 20.82 -1.82 -11.35
CA PRO A 154 20.92 -3.24 -10.98
C PRO A 154 22.04 -3.52 -9.98
N GLU A 155 23.14 -2.77 -10.02
CA GLU A 155 24.27 -2.94 -9.10
C GLU A 155 23.88 -2.57 -7.66
N LYS A 156 23.15 -1.45 -7.49
CA LYS A 156 22.61 -1.06 -6.20
C LYS A 156 21.51 -2.00 -5.73
N ALA A 157 20.69 -2.53 -6.64
CA ALA A 157 19.70 -3.55 -6.32
C ALA A 157 20.35 -4.82 -5.77
N VAL A 158 21.42 -5.32 -6.40
CA VAL A 158 22.18 -6.49 -5.90
C VAL A 158 22.81 -6.21 -4.55
N LYS A 159 23.34 -5.01 -4.31
CA LYS A 159 23.86 -4.64 -2.98
C LYS A 159 22.77 -4.62 -1.91
N LYS A 160 21.55 -4.19 -2.26
CA LYS A 160 20.41 -4.10 -1.32
C LYS A 160 19.76 -5.46 -1.04
N HIS A 161 19.57 -6.29 -2.08
CA HIS A 161 18.77 -7.52 -2.00
C HIS A 161 19.58 -8.81 -2.17
N GLY A 162 20.87 -8.72 -2.49
CA GLY A 162 21.73 -9.88 -2.76
C GLY A 162 21.46 -10.60 -4.09
N SER A 163 20.48 -10.15 -4.90
CA SER A 163 20.13 -10.75 -6.19
C SER A 163 19.50 -9.73 -7.14
N LEU A 164 19.42 -10.10 -8.43
CA LEU A 164 18.68 -9.38 -9.48
C LEU A 164 17.22 -9.84 -9.60
N THR A 165 16.71 -10.58 -8.62
CA THR A 165 15.34 -11.09 -8.62
C THR A 165 14.58 -10.44 -7.46
N VAL A 166 13.61 -9.58 -7.76
CA VAL A 166 12.60 -9.17 -6.76
C VAL A 166 11.53 -10.23 -6.72
N ARG A 167 11.30 -10.84 -5.55
CA ARG A 167 9.99 -11.40 -5.27
C ARG A 167 9.09 -10.23 -4.88
N MET A 168 8.11 -9.92 -5.72
CA MET A 168 7.07 -8.94 -5.37
C MET A 168 6.12 -9.59 -4.37
N HIS A 169 6.58 -9.69 -3.12
CA HIS A 169 5.74 -10.09 -2.00
C HIS A 169 5.10 -8.84 -1.44
N MET A 170 3.77 -8.75 -1.51
CA MET A 170 3.04 -7.71 -0.82
C MET A 170 2.93 -8.07 0.66
N ASP A 171 3.90 -7.61 1.44
CA ASP A 171 3.87 -7.68 2.90
C ASP A 171 3.49 -6.29 3.44
N PHE A 172 2.21 -6.12 3.78
CA PHE A 172 1.74 -4.87 4.39
C PHE A 172 1.97 -4.93 5.88
N ARG A 173 2.91 -4.11 6.37
CA ARG A 173 3.29 -4.02 7.78
C ARG A 173 2.29 -3.17 8.56
N ILE A 174 1.02 -3.53 8.45
CA ILE A 174 -0.11 -2.79 9.02
C ILE A 174 -0.44 -3.23 10.45
N ASP A 175 0.06 -4.38 10.89
CA ASP A 175 -0.31 -5.00 12.18
C ASP A 175 -0.14 -4.07 13.38
N ASP A 176 0.96 -3.32 13.43
CA ASP A 176 1.20 -2.39 14.54
C ASP A 176 0.24 -1.19 14.50
N GLU A 177 -0.07 -0.65 13.31
CA GLU A 177 -1.04 0.45 13.19
C GLU A 177 -2.47 -0.04 13.48
N ALA A 178 -2.83 -1.23 13.00
CA ALA A 178 -4.09 -1.89 13.29
C ALA A 178 -4.24 -2.18 14.78
N ARG A 179 -3.18 -2.64 15.46
CA ARG A 179 -3.16 -2.87 16.90
C ARG A 179 -3.37 -1.56 17.67
N ARG A 180 -2.61 -0.51 17.36
CA ARG A 180 -2.76 0.81 17.99
C ARG A 180 -4.16 1.37 17.82
N PHE A 181 -4.73 1.22 16.63
CA PHE A 181 -6.09 1.65 16.35
C PHE A 181 -7.12 0.81 17.13
N ASN A 182 -6.95 -0.51 17.21
CA ASN A 182 -7.81 -1.39 17.99
C ASN A 182 -7.72 -1.11 19.50
N ASP A 183 -6.53 -0.83 20.02
CA ASP A 183 -6.33 -0.47 21.43
C ASP A 183 -7.05 0.85 21.77
N TRP A 184 -6.93 1.85 20.89
CA TRP A 184 -7.69 3.10 21.01
C TRP A 184 -9.21 2.88 20.93
N LEU A 185 -9.66 2.05 19.97
CA LEU A 185 -11.07 1.68 19.90
C LEU A 185 -11.52 1.03 21.20
N ASN A 186 -10.73 0.14 21.78
CA ASN A 186 -11.04 -0.53 23.05
C ASN A 186 -11.07 0.44 24.24
N SER A 187 -10.18 1.43 24.30
CA SER A 187 -10.19 2.46 25.34
C SER A 187 -11.40 3.41 25.20
N CYS A 188 -11.73 3.82 23.98
CA CYS A 188 -12.97 4.55 23.71
C CYS A 188 -14.18 3.65 24.00
N VAL A 189 -14.07 2.33 23.76
CA VAL A 189 -15.00 1.23 24.11
C VAL A 189 -15.20 0.99 25.62
N VAL A 190 -14.58 1.79 26.48
CA VAL A 190 -14.95 1.90 27.89
C VAL A 190 -15.80 3.16 28.15
N GLU A 191 -15.51 4.29 27.50
CA GLU A 191 -16.20 5.57 27.74
C GLU A 191 -17.63 5.68 27.16
N ILE A 192 -17.89 5.21 25.93
CA ILE A 192 -19.26 5.23 25.33
C ILE A 192 -20.17 4.11 25.92
N GLN A 193 -19.76 3.33 26.94
CA GLN A 193 -20.58 2.25 27.54
C GLN A 193 -21.82 2.81 28.22
N PHE A 194 -21.83 4.11 28.51
CA PHE A 194 -22.97 4.79 29.07
C PHE A 194 -24.13 5.10 28.09
N LYS A 195 -23.97 5.00 26.75
CA LYS A 195 -24.98 5.62 25.85
C LYS A 195 -25.52 4.92 24.60
N LYS A 196 -25.10 3.71 24.16
CA LYS A 196 -25.82 2.80 23.18
C LYS A 196 -24.81 1.84 22.51
N ARG A 197 -24.81 0.52 22.79
CA ARG A 197 -23.58 -0.26 22.51
C ARG A 197 -23.61 -1.78 22.27
N LYS A 198 -24.34 -2.27 21.26
CA LYS A 198 -24.04 -3.61 20.69
C LYS A 198 -23.71 -3.59 19.19
N SER A 199 -24.35 -2.70 18.43
CA SER A 199 -24.19 -2.66 16.96
C SER A 199 -22.79 -2.19 16.52
N ILE A 200 -22.32 -1.08 17.07
CA ILE A 200 -21.06 -0.43 16.64
C ILE A 200 -19.85 -1.33 16.91
N ARG A 201 -19.78 -1.97 18.09
CA ARG A 201 -18.67 -2.88 18.43
C ARG A 201 -18.60 -4.06 17.46
N ASN A 202 -19.75 -4.65 17.12
CA ASN A 202 -19.78 -5.80 16.22
C ASN A 202 -19.49 -5.39 14.78
N ILE A 203 -19.96 -4.24 14.29
CA ILE A 203 -19.64 -3.76 12.94
C ILE A 203 -18.14 -3.47 12.81
N LEU A 204 -17.56 -2.76 13.78
CA LEU A 204 -16.15 -2.38 13.75
C LEU A 204 -15.22 -3.57 13.94
N LEU A 205 -15.50 -4.46 14.90
CA LEU A 205 -14.69 -5.66 15.08
C LEU A 205 -14.88 -6.65 13.94
N THR A 206 -16.06 -6.80 13.33
CA THR A 206 -16.24 -7.74 12.21
C THR A 206 -15.59 -7.21 10.93
N ALA A 207 -15.66 -5.91 10.66
CA ALA A 207 -15.00 -5.30 9.51
C ALA A 207 -13.46 -5.36 9.62
N PHE A 208 -12.89 -5.16 10.81
CA PHE A 208 -11.44 -5.23 11.03
C PHE A 208 -10.92 -6.64 11.32
N ALA A 209 -11.71 -7.52 11.95
CA ALA A 209 -11.33 -8.93 12.10
C ALA A 209 -11.43 -9.66 10.75
N GLY A 210 -12.35 -9.27 9.86
CA GLY A 210 -12.31 -9.73 8.46
C GLY A 210 -11.05 -9.27 7.72
N PHE A 211 -10.48 -8.12 8.09
CA PHE A 211 -9.21 -7.62 7.54
C PHE A 211 -7.97 -8.37 8.07
N LEU A 212 -7.98 -8.79 9.34
CA LEU A 212 -6.89 -9.55 9.97
C LEU A 212 -7.00 -11.08 9.80
N MET A 213 -8.22 -11.61 9.62
CA MET A 213 -8.49 -13.06 9.55
C MET A 213 -8.68 -13.60 8.12
N HIS A 214 -8.72 -12.75 7.08
CA HIS A 214 -8.57 -13.22 5.70
C HIS A 214 -7.08 -13.22 5.34
N ASP A 215 -6.40 -14.31 5.71
CA ASP A 215 -5.28 -14.93 5.02
C ASP A 215 -4.48 -14.02 4.06
N TRP A 216 -3.59 -13.21 4.63
CA TRP A 216 -2.43 -12.67 3.90
C TRP A 216 -1.36 -13.74 3.65
N PHE A 217 -1.49 -14.90 4.30
CA PHE A 217 -0.75 -16.11 4.00
C PHE A 217 -1.54 -16.93 2.98
N TRP A 218 -1.15 -16.82 1.71
CA TRP A 218 -1.31 -17.98 0.85
C TRP A 218 -0.47 -19.10 1.48
N ASP A 219 -1.18 -20.11 1.97
CA ASP A 219 -0.63 -21.43 2.30
C ASP A 219 0.11 -21.93 1.05
N ASP A 220 1.42 -22.06 1.14
CA ASP A 220 2.20 -22.85 0.19
C ASP A 220 1.71 -24.30 0.31
N LYS A 221 0.85 -24.72 -0.63
CA LYS A 221 0.63 -26.13 -0.96
C LYS A 221 0.57 -26.34 -2.46
#